data_AF-A0A2X4U595-F1
#
_entry.id   AF-A0A2X4U595-F1
#
_cell.length_a   1.000
_cell.length_b   1.000
_cell.length_c   1.000
_cell.angle_alpha   90.00
_cell.angle_beta   90.00
_cell.angle_gamma   90.00
#
_symmetry.space_group_name_H-M   'P 1'
#
loop_
_entity.id
_entity.type
_entity.pdbx_description
1 polymer ?
#
loop_
_entity_poly.entity_id
_entity_poly.type
_entity_poly.pdbx_seq_one_letter_code
_entity_poly.pdbx_strand_id
1 'polypeptide(L)'
;MTIAMQQRAELQRRIWQIANDVRGSVDGWDFKQYVLGALFYRFISENFVNYMENGDESINYAKSSDNIITPAIKAEAVKSKGYFIYPSQLFKNVVATANTNPNLNTDLKSIFTDIENSATGYPSEQDIKGLFADFDTTSNRLGNTVADKNSRLAAVLKGVAELDFGDFEDNHIDLFGDAYEFLISNYAANAGKSGASSLRHNVFPS
;
A
#
# COMPACT_ATOMS: atom_id res chain seq x y z
N MET A 1 20.38 -16.25 16.57
CA MET A 1 20.28 -15.18 15.57
C MET A 1 19.16 -15.61 14.63
N THR A 2 18.00 -14.99 14.78
CA THR A 2 16.68 -15.58 14.50
C THR A 2 16.30 -15.52 13.02
N ILE A 3 15.53 -16.53 12.56
CA ILE A 3 15.00 -16.68 11.20
C ILE A 3 14.37 -15.38 10.68
N ALA A 4 13.70 -14.61 11.54
CA ALA A 4 13.13 -13.30 11.25
C ALA A 4 14.14 -12.28 10.69
N MET A 5 15.40 -12.26 11.18
CA MET A 5 16.42 -11.34 10.67
C MET A 5 16.87 -11.71 9.25
N GLN A 6 16.95 -13.01 8.93
CA GLN A 6 17.29 -13.49 7.60
C GLN A 6 16.16 -13.21 6.60
N GLN A 7 14.90 -13.39 7.02
CA GLN A 7 13.72 -13.05 6.22
C GLN A 7 13.63 -11.54 5.95
N ARG A 8 13.88 -10.68 6.94
CA ARG A 8 13.99 -9.22 6.75
C ARG A 8 15.07 -8.86 5.75
N ALA A 9 16.26 -9.46 5.87
CA ALA A 9 17.37 -9.19 4.95
C ALA A 9 17.07 -9.64 3.52
N GLU A 10 16.41 -10.78 3.34
CA GLU A 10 16.05 -11.29 2.01
C GLU A 10 14.92 -10.47 1.37
N LEU A 11 13.91 -10.09 2.16
CA LEU A 11 12.86 -9.16 1.73
C LEU A 11 13.47 -7.83 1.28
N GLN A 12 14.32 -7.23 2.12
CA GLN A 12 15.02 -6.00 1.76
C GLN A 12 15.84 -6.19 0.49
N ARG A 13 16.57 -7.31 0.34
CA ARG A 13 17.34 -7.60 -0.87
C ARG A 13 16.47 -7.68 -2.12
N ARG A 14 15.33 -8.37 -2.08
CA ARG A 14 14.40 -8.48 -3.22
C ARG A 14 13.79 -7.12 -3.58
N ILE A 15 13.37 -6.34 -2.58
CA ILE A 15 12.90 -4.96 -2.76
C ILE A 15 13.99 -4.13 -3.46
N TRP A 16 15.25 -4.25 -3.03
CA TRP A 16 16.38 -3.56 -3.64
C TRP A 16 16.69 -4.04 -5.06
N GLN A 17 16.51 -5.32 -5.38
CA GLN A 17 16.69 -5.85 -6.72
C GLN A 17 15.67 -5.25 -7.69
N ILE A 18 14.37 -5.29 -7.35
CA ILE A 18 13.33 -4.66 -8.15
C ILE A 18 13.54 -3.15 -8.26
N ALA A 19 13.97 -2.51 -7.17
CA ALA A 19 14.31 -1.09 -7.20
C ALA A 19 15.41 -0.79 -8.23
N ASN A 20 16.44 -1.64 -8.33
CA ASN A 20 17.50 -1.48 -9.31
C ASN A 20 17.05 -1.81 -10.74
N ASP A 21 16.19 -2.82 -10.91
CA ASP A 21 15.71 -3.26 -12.21
C ASP A 21 14.74 -2.23 -12.83
N VAL A 22 13.99 -1.51 -11.99
CA VAL A 22 12.95 -0.58 -12.44
C VAL A 22 13.36 0.90 -12.37
N ARG A 23 14.37 1.29 -11.56
CA ARG A 23 14.76 2.72 -11.42
C ARG A 23 15.21 3.38 -12.73
N GLY A 24 15.83 2.63 -13.64
CA GLY A 24 16.49 3.19 -14.81
C GLY A 24 17.44 4.34 -14.44
N SER A 25 17.21 5.53 -15.00
CA SER A 25 18.01 6.74 -14.75
C SER A 25 17.65 7.54 -13.48
N VAL A 26 16.71 7.07 -12.67
CA VAL A 26 16.22 7.81 -11.48
C VAL A 26 17.13 7.55 -10.28
N ASP A 27 17.23 8.56 -9.40
CA ASP A 27 17.94 8.44 -8.14
C ASP A 27 17.38 7.30 -7.28
N GLY A 28 18.27 6.50 -6.69
CA GLY A 28 17.89 5.30 -5.95
C GLY A 28 17.10 5.59 -4.67
N TRP A 29 17.30 6.76 -4.05
CA TRP A 29 16.57 7.17 -2.86
C TRP A 29 15.13 7.55 -3.19
N ASP A 30 14.92 8.29 -4.27
CA ASP A 30 13.59 8.66 -4.75
C ASP A 30 12.78 7.42 -5.16
N PHE A 31 13.42 6.51 -5.90
CA PHE A 31 12.77 5.28 -6.34
C PHE A 31 12.33 4.40 -5.16
N LYS A 32 13.12 4.39 -4.09
CA LYS A 32 12.80 3.65 -2.86
C LYS A 32 11.47 4.09 -2.26
N GLN A 33 11.17 5.38 -2.23
CA GLN A 33 9.90 5.89 -1.70
C GLN A 33 8.69 5.34 -2.49
N TYR A 34 8.79 5.29 -3.83
CA TYR A 34 7.75 4.70 -4.66
C TYR A 34 7.59 3.19 -4.43
N VAL A 35 8.69 2.44 -4.34
CA VAL A 35 8.59 0.99 -4.08
C VAL A 35 7.97 0.74 -2.70
N LEU A 36 8.39 1.49 -1.69
CA LEU A 36 7.86 1.37 -0.33
C LEU A 36 6.38 1.72 -0.23
N GLY A 37 5.93 2.81 -0.86
CA GLY A 37 4.50 3.14 -0.84
C GLY A 37 3.65 2.19 -1.68
N ALA A 38 4.19 1.62 -2.77
CA ALA A 38 3.50 0.59 -3.55
C ALA A 38 3.37 -0.73 -2.78
N LEU A 39 4.41 -1.12 -2.04
CA LEU A 39 4.37 -2.26 -1.11
C LEU A 39 3.34 -2.06 -0.03
N PHE A 40 3.33 -0.86 0.56
CA PHE A 40 2.35 -0.51 1.58
C PHE A 40 0.91 -0.57 1.03
N TYR A 41 0.69 -0.01 -0.17
CA TYR A 41 -0.60 -0.07 -0.85
C TYR A 41 -1.05 -1.51 -1.14
N ARG A 42 -0.12 -2.39 -1.56
CA ARG A 42 -0.39 -3.84 -1.72
C ARG A 42 -0.85 -4.45 -0.40
N PHE A 43 -0.11 -4.20 0.68
CA PHE A 43 -0.39 -4.76 2.00
C PHE A 43 -1.77 -4.36 2.53
N ILE A 44 -2.11 -3.07 2.52
CA ILE A 44 -3.43 -2.63 2.98
C ILE A 44 -4.56 -3.17 2.10
N SER A 45 -4.31 -3.35 0.79
CA SER A 45 -5.29 -3.94 -0.12
C SER A 45 -5.55 -5.41 0.22
N GLU A 46 -4.50 -6.19 0.46
CA GLU A 46 -4.60 -7.62 0.81
C GLU A 46 -5.25 -7.81 2.19
N ASN A 47 -4.84 -7.04 3.20
CA ASN A 47 -5.45 -7.07 4.54
C ASN A 47 -6.94 -6.67 4.49
N PHE A 48 -7.30 -5.69 3.65
CA PHE A 48 -8.68 -5.28 3.48
C PHE A 48 -9.53 -6.35 2.80
N VAL A 49 -9.01 -7.04 1.78
CA VAL A 49 -9.67 -8.20 1.16
C VAL A 49 -9.90 -9.29 2.20
N ASN A 50 -8.87 -9.68 2.95
CA ASN A 50 -8.98 -10.72 3.98
C ASN A 50 -10.03 -10.38 5.03
N TYR A 51 -10.17 -9.10 5.40
CA TYR A 51 -11.21 -8.63 6.29
C TYR A 51 -12.62 -8.69 5.70
N MET A 52 -12.77 -8.26 4.44
CA MET A 52 -14.07 -8.27 3.77
C MET A 52 -14.55 -9.70 3.45
N GLU A 53 -13.62 -10.61 3.17
CA GLU A 53 -13.92 -12.02 2.90
C GLU A 53 -14.05 -12.82 4.21
N ASN A 54 -13.38 -12.42 5.29
CA ASN A 54 -13.48 -13.00 6.63
C ASN A 54 -13.37 -14.56 6.66
N GLY A 55 -12.55 -15.12 5.77
CA GLY A 55 -12.39 -16.57 5.62
C GLY A 55 -13.54 -17.29 4.88
N ASP A 56 -14.50 -16.55 4.32
CA ASP A 56 -15.56 -17.10 3.49
C ASP A 56 -15.12 -17.18 2.02
N GLU A 57 -14.79 -18.39 1.57
CA GLU A 57 -14.36 -18.66 0.19
C GLU A 57 -15.42 -18.33 -0.88
N SER A 58 -16.69 -18.15 -0.49
CA SER A 58 -17.75 -17.77 -1.42
C SER A 58 -17.74 -16.27 -1.75
N ILE A 59 -17.08 -15.46 -0.92
CA ILE A 59 -16.95 -14.02 -1.12
C ILE A 59 -15.66 -13.75 -1.89
N ASN A 60 -15.78 -13.07 -3.03
CA ASN A 60 -14.63 -12.55 -3.75
C ASN A 60 -14.72 -11.03 -3.80
N TYR A 61 -14.19 -10.38 -2.77
CA TYR A 61 -14.28 -8.93 -2.63
C TYR A 61 -13.61 -8.24 -3.82
N ALA A 62 -12.48 -8.78 -4.28
CA ALA A 62 -11.73 -8.19 -5.38
C ALA A 62 -12.41 -8.30 -6.76
N LYS A 63 -13.35 -9.23 -6.94
CA LYS A 63 -14.17 -9.32 -8.16
C LYS A 63 -15.53 -8.63 -8.02
N SER A 64 -15.83 -8.10 -6.83
CA SER A 64 -17.08 -7.42 -6.57
C SER A 64 -17.12 -6.04 -7.22
N SER A 65 -18.33 -5.54 -7.48
CA SER A 65 -18.54 -4.19 -8.03
C SER A 65 -18.62 -3.17 -6.91
N ASP A 66 -17.99 -2.00 -7.08
CA ASP A 66 -18.06 -0.88 -6.11
C ASP A 66 -19.51 -0.50 -5.73
N ASN A 67 -20.46 -0.68 -6.64
CA ASN A 67 -21.88 -0.40 -6.41
C ASN A 67 -22.52 -1.22 -5.27
N ILE A 68 -21.94 -2.35 -4.86
CA ILE A 68 -22.47 -3.13 -3.73
C ILE A 68 -22.08 -2.51 -2.39
N ILE A 69 -21.15 -1.56 -2.39
CA ILE A 69 -20.66 -0.90 -1.18
C ILE A 69 -21.66 0.15 -0.73
N THR A 70 -22.35 -0.15 0.37
CA THR A 70 -23.24 0.80 1.03
C THR A 70 -22.47 1.68 2.03
N PRO A 71 -23.00 2.87 2.38
CA PRO A 71 -22.41 3.71 3.43
C PRO A 71 -22.26 2.98 4.78
N ALA A 72 -23.14 2.01 5.08
CA ALA A 72 -23.07 1.21 6.29
C ALA A 72 -21.85 0.28 6.28
N ILE A 73 -21.62 -0.45 5.18
CA ILE A 73 -20.44 -1.31 4.99
C ILE A 73 -19.16 -0.48 5.11
N LYS A 74 -19.12 0.68 4.45
CA LYS A 74 -17.97 1.59 4.54
C LYS A 74 -17.71 2.04 5.97
N ALA A 75 -18.74 2.49 6.69
CA ALA A 75 -18.59 2.96 8.07
C ALA A 75 -18.15 1.85 9.04
N GLU A 76 -18.64 0.63 8.86
CA GLU A 76 -18.23 -0.53 9.67
C GLU A 76 -16.77 -0.92 9.41
N ALA A 77 -16.37 -0.98 8.13
CA ALA A 77 -15.00 -1.27 7.73
C ALA A 77 -14.02 -0.22 8.28
N VAL A 78 -14.34 1.08 8.20
CA VAL A 78 -13.49 2.13 8.77
C VAL A 78 -13.41 2.03 10.29
N LYS A 79 -14.50 1.70 11.00
CA LYS A 79 -14.45 1.49 12.46
C LYS A 79 -13.58 0.32 12.86
N SER A 80 -13.56 -0.74 12.05
CA SER A 80 -12.81 -1.96 12.36
C SER A 80 -11.34 -1.88 11.92
N LYS A 81 -11.05 -1.32 10.75
CA LYS A 81 -9.71 -1.30 10.14
C LYS A 81 -9.04 0.06 10.09
N GLY A 82 -9.80 1.13 10.32
CA GLY A 82 -9.30 2.51 10.30
C GLY A 82 -9.27 3.16 8.92
N TYR A 83 -9.54 2.43 7.85
CA TYR A 83 -9.57 2.91 6.47
C TYR A 83 -10.54 2.07 5.61
N PHE A 84 -10.82 2.53 4.39
CA PHE A 84 -11.64 1.82 3.41
C PHE A 84 -11.01 1.87 2.02
N ILE A 85 -11.09 0.75 1.28
CA ILE A 85 -10.62 0.63 -0.10
C ILE A 85 -11.75 0.01 -0.93
N TYR A 86 -12.14 0.63 -2.04
CA TYR A 86 -13.13 0.02 -2.95
C TYR A 86 -12.54 -1.16 -3.72
N PRO A 87 -13.37 -2.13 -4.20
CA PRO A 87 -12.90 -3.22 -5.05
C PRO A 87 -12.07 -2.73 -6.25
N SER A 88 -12.54 -1.72 -7.00
CA SER A 88 -11.79 -1.15 -8.14
C SER A 88 -10.44 -0.54 -7.76
N GLN A 89 -10.30 -0.12 -6.50
CA GLN A 89 -9.13 0.53 -5.94
C GLN A 89 -8.17 -0.44 -5.25
N LEU A 90 -8.39 -1.75 -5.34
CA LEU A 90 -7.46 -2.74 -4.80
C LEU A 90 -6.19 -2.82 -5.64
N PHE A 91 -5.03 -2.97 -4.99
CA PHE A 91 -3.72 -3.08 -5.64
C PHE A 91 -3.72 -4.05 -6.84
N LYS A 92 -4.23 -5.27 -6.67
CA LYS A 92 -4.32 -6.29 -7.73
C LYS A 92 -5.13 -5.81 -8.96
N ASN A 93 -6.18 -5.05 -8.74
CA ASN A 93 -7.08 -4.58 -9.80
C ASN A 93 -6.45 -3.38 -10.54
N VAL A 94 -5.74 -2.51 -9.83
CA VAL A 94 -4.96 -1.42 -10.43
C VAL A 94 -3.78 -1.98 -11.23
N VAL A 95 -3.01 -2.92 -10.68
CA VAL A 95 -1.88 -3.59 -11.38
C VAL A 95 -2.34 -4.24 -12.68
N ALA A 96 -3.51 -4.89 -12.68
CA ALA A 96 -4.05 -5.56 -13.86
C ALA A 96 -4.27 -4.60 -15.05
N THR A 97 -4.56 -3.33 -14.80
CA THR A 97 -4.83 -2.31 -15.83
C THR A 97 -3.69 -1.30 -16.00
N ALA A 98 -2.64 -1.36 -15.16
CA ALA A 98 -1.62 -0.32 -15.05
C ALA A 98 -0.90 0.02 -16.36
N ASN A 99 -0.56 -0.96 -17.21
CA ASN A 99 0.19 -0.68 -18.46
C ASN A 99 -0.67 -0.03 -19.55
N THR A 100 -1.98 -0.23 -19.48
CA THR A 100 -2.93 0.26 -20.48
C THR A 100 -3.66 1.50 -20.01
N ASN A 101 -3.47 1.92 -18.76
CA ASN A 101 -4.14 3.06 -18.17
C ASN A 101 -3.37 4.37 -18.46
N PRO A 102 -3.89 5.26 -19.34
CA PRO A 102 -3.24 6.54 -19.64
C PRO A 102 -3.39 7.57 -18.51
N ASN A 103 -4.16 7.26 -17.46
CA ASN A 103 -4.45 8.12 -16.32
C ASN A 103 -3.96 7.51 -15.00
N LEU A 104 -3.07 6.51 -15.05
CA LEU A 104 -2.62 5.77 -13.86
C LEU A 104 -2.13 6.70 -12.73
N ASN A 105 -1.37 7.74 -13.06
CA ASN A 105 -0.87 8.70 -12.08
C ASN A 105 -1.99 9.46 -11.35
N THR A 106 -3.05 9.88 -12.05
CA THR A 106 -4.18 10.58 -11.44
C THR A 106 -5.08 9.62 -10.68
N ASP A 107 -5.27 8.41 -11.19
CA ASP A 107 -6.09 7.39 -10.55
C ASP A 107 -5.47 6.95 -9.22
N LEU A 108 -4.15 6.68 -9.20
CA LEU A 108 -3.42 6.39 -7.96
C LEU A 108 -3.52 7.53 -6.94
N LYS A 109 -3.40 8.78 -7.40
CA LYS A 109 -3.55 9.95 -6.52
C LYS A 109 -4.95 10.02 -5.91
N SER A 110 -5.98 9.77 -6.73
CA SER A 110 -7.37 9.71 -6.26
C SER A 110 -7.55 8.59 -5.25
N ILE A 111 -7.05 7.39 -5.53
CA ILE A 111 -7.13 6.23 -4.64
C ILE A 111 -6.50 6.54 -3.28
N PHE A 112 -5.28 7.07 -3.26
CA PHE A 112 -4.62 7.41 -2.00
C PHE A 112 -5.38 8.48 -1.23
N THR A 113 -5.89 9.49 -1.93
CA THR A 113 -6.73 10.53 -1.33
C THR A 113 -8.03 9.96 -0.75
N ASP A 114 -8.67 9.01 -1.43
CA ASP A 114 -9.90 8.36 -0.97
C ASP A 114 -9.66 7.48 0.26
N ILE A 115 -8.53 6.78 0.31
CA ILE A 115 -8.11 5.97 1.47
C ILE A 115 -7.87 6.89 2.67
N GLU A 116 -7.13 7.99 2.50
CA GLU A 116 -6.90 8.97 3.56
C GLU A 116 -8.21 9.62 4.03
N ASN A 117 -9.07 10.02 3.10
CA ASN A 117 -10.34 10.66 3.41
C ASN A 117 -11.34 9.68 4.03
N SER A 118 -11.22 8.38 3.81
CA SER A 118 -12.12 7.37 4.40
C SER A 118 -12.09 7.39 5.93
N ALA A 119 -10.95 7.77 6.52
CA ALA A 119 -10.74 7.85 7.95
C ALA A 119 -11.18 9.20 8.56
N THR A 120 -11.58 10.17 7.74
CA THR A 120 -11.97 11.51 8.23
C THR A 120 -13.11 11.43 9.24
N GLY A 121 -12.90 12.03 10.42
CA GLY A 121 -13.87 12.00 11.52
C GLY A 121 -13.89 10.71 12.33
N TYR A 122 -12.98 9.76 12.05
CA TYR A 122 -12.77 8.55 12.85
C TYR A 122 -11.47 8.68 13.68
N PRO A 123 -11.32 7.90 14.76
CA PRO A 123 -10.09 7.91 15.57
C PRO A 123 -8.81 7.61 14.77
N SER A 124 -8.93 6.88 13.66
CA SER A 124 -7.84 6.53 12.73
C SER A 124 -7.48 7.65 11.74
N GLU A 125 -8.07 8.84 11.82
CA GLU A 125 -7.76 9.92 10.88
C GLU A 125 -6.28 10.34 10.95
N GLN A 126 -5.76 10.59 12.16
CA GLN A 126 -4.38 11.08 12.36
C GLN A 126 -3.31 10.09 11.92
N ASP A 127 -3.73 8.85 11.82
CA ASP A 127 -2.95 7.65 11.61
C ASP A 127 -2.77 7.37 10.11
N ILE A 128 -3.82 7.63 9.33
CA ILE A 128 -3.82 7.43 7.87
C ILE A 128 -3.51 8.72 7.11
N LYS A 129 -3.74 9.89 7.71
CA LYS A 129 -3.50 11.17 7.05
C LYS A 129 -2.02 11.39 6.72
N GLY A 130 -1.72 11.67 5.45
CA GLY A 130 -0.36 11.88 4.97
C GLY A 130 0.46 10.59 4.81
N LEU A 131 -0.17 9.43 4.94
CA LEU A 131 0.46 8.12 4.76
C LEU A 131 1.01 7.93 3.34
N PHE A 132 0.38 8.56 2.35
CA PHE A 132 0.82 8.53 0.95
C PHE A 132 1.43 9.87 0.49
N ALA A 133 1.69 10.82 1.39
CA ALA A 133 2.16 12.16 1.03
C ALA A 133 3.49 12.16 0.26
N ASP A 134 4.38 11.20 0.57
CA ASP A 134 5.67 11.04 -0.08
C ASP A 134 5.59 10.23 -1.40
N PHE A 135 4.45 9.62 -1.72
CA PHE A 135 4.20 8.97 -3.01
C PHE A 135 3.62 9.99 -4.00
N ASP A 136 4.48 10.89 -4.51
CA ASP A 136 4.05 11.88 -5.50
C ASP A 136 3.97 11.27 -6.91
N THR A 137 2.77 10.80 -7.27
CA THR A 137 2.47 10.24 -8.61
C THR A 137 2.66 11.25 -9.75
N THR A 138 2.76 12.55 -9.44
CA THR A 138 2.89 13.63 -10.43
C THR A 138 4.31 14.16 -10.56
N SER A 139 5.25 13.64 -9.77
CA SER A 139 6.62 14.13 -9.71
C SER A 139 7.33 14.08 -11.06
N ASN A 140 8.13 15.11 -11.36
CA ASN A 140 9.02 15.09 -12.54
C ASN A 140 10.14 14.05 -12.41
N ARG A 141 10.35 13.50 -11.20
CA ARG A 141 11.27 12.37 -10.95
C ARG A 141 10.80 11.09 -11.63
N LEU A 142 9.49 10.94 -11.88
CA LEU A 142 8.91 9.82 -12.62
C LEU A 142 9.00 10.00 -14.15
N GLY A 143 9.44 11.15 -14.63
CA GLY A 143 9.56 11.44 -16.05
C GLY A 143 8.96 12.80 -16.43
N ASN A 144 9.25 13.22 -17.65
CA ASN A 144 8.89 14.56 -18.14
C ASN A 144 7.48 14.60 -18.73
N THR A 145 6.97 13.46 -19.23
CA THR A 145 5.63 13.35 -19.81
C THR A 145 4.72 12.49 -18.93
N VAL A 146 3.39 12.66 -19.07
CA VAL A 146 2.41 11.81 -18.37
C VAL A 146 2.59 10.33 -18.74
N ALA A 147 2.89 10.04 -20.01
CA ALA A 147 3.16 8.69 -20.49
C ALA A 147 4.39 8.08 -19.79
N ASP A 148 5.48 8.82 -19.63
CA ASP A 148 6.67 8.34 -18.91
C ASP A 148 6.34 8.05 -17.44
N LYS A 149 5.60 8.96 -16.78
CA LYS A 149 5.18 8.80 -15.38
C LYS A 149 4.36 7.53 -15.20
N ASN A 150 3.36 7.32 -16.05
CA ASN A 150 2.50 6.14 -16.00
C ASN A 150 3.27 4.85 -16.30
N SER A 151 4.17 4.87 -17.28
CA SER A 151 5.03 3.72 -17.59
C SER A 151 5.88 3.32 -16.38
N ARG A 152 6.49 4.29 -15.69
CA ARG A 152 7.28 4.02 -14.48
C ARG A 152 6.44 3.54 -13.30
N LEU A 153 5.30 4.19 -13.04
CA LEU A 153 4.38 3.78 -11.99
C LEU A 153 3.88 2.36 -12.24
N ALA A 154 3.52 2.02 -13.48
CA ALA A 154 3.12 0.67 -13.86
C ALA A 154 4.25 -0.34 -13.62
N ALA A 155 5.50 0.01 -13.93
CA ALA A 155 6.65 -0.85 -13.69
C ALA A 155 6.93 -1.05 -12.18
N VAL A 156 6.78 0.00 -11.36
CA VAL A 156 6.87 -0.10 -9.89
C VAL A 156 5.80 -1.05 -9.35
N LEU A 157 4.54 -0.83 -9.74
CA LEU A 157 3.41 -1.64 -9.29
C LEU A 157 3.57 -3.11 -9.70
N LYS A 158 4.03 -3.37 -10.92
CA LYS A 158 4.33 -4.72 -11.39
C LYS A 158 5.46 -5.39 -10.63
N GLY A 159 6.59 -4.70 -10.47
CA GLY A 159 7.72 -5.23 -9.72
C GLY A 159 7.30 -5.59 -8.30
N VAL A 160 6.47 -4.75 -7.67
CA VAL A 160 5.90 -5.04 -6.35
C VAL A 160 4.89 -6.21 -6.39
N ALA A 161 4.11 -6.37 -7.46
CA ALA A 161 3.18 -7.49 -7.61
C ALA A 161 3.89 -8.83 -7.82
N GLU A 162 5.04 -8.82 -8.50
CA GLU A 162 5.88 -10.00 -8.76
C GLU A 162 6.70 -10.43 -7.53
N LEU A 163 6.72 -9.63 -6.47
CA LEU A 163 7.28 -10.06 -5.19
C LEU A 163 6.45 -11.22 -4.65
N ASP A 164 6.99 -12.41 -4.84
CA ASP A 164 6.54 -13.59 -4.13
C ASP A 164 7.05 -13.54 -2.69
N PHE A 165 6.11 -13.36 -1.77
CA PHE A 165 6.36 -13.41 -0.34
C PHE A 165 6.26 -14.82 0.23
N GLY A 166 5.97 -15.87 -0.55
CA GLY A 166 5.91 -17.29 -0.13
C GLY A 166 4.86 -17.62 0.94
N ASP A 167 4.87 -18.87 1.43
CA ASP A 167 4.06 -19.39 2.57
C ASP A 167 4.52 -18.79 3.90
N PHE A 168 4.35 -17.49 4.05
CA PHE A 168 4.73 -16.76 5.25
C PHE A 168 3.48 -16.42 6.09
N GLU A 169 2.39 -17.19 6.03
CA GLU A 169 1.11 -16.82 6.68
C GLU A 169 1.27 -16.50 8.19
N ASP A 170 2.11 -17.24 8.92
CA ASP A 170 2.34 -17.00 10.35
C ASP A 170 3.42 -15.93 10.66
N ASN A 171 4.30 -15.60 9.71
CA ASN A 171 5.37 -14.59 9.88
C ASN A 171 5.13 -13.29 9.09
N HIS A 172 4.08 -13.22 8.27
CA HIS A 172 3.71 -12.04 7.48
C HIS A 172 3.35 -10.89 8.41
N ILE A 173 2.62 -11.17 9.49
CA ILE A 173 2.15 -10.16 10.45
C ILE A 173 3.33 -9.48 11.13
N ASP A 174 4.32 -10.25 11.58
CA ASP A 174 5.53 -9.70 12.22
C ASP A 174 6.46 -9.04 11.21
N LEU A 175 6.76 -9.68 10.07
CA LEU A 175 7.69 -9.14 9.08
C LEU A 175 7.16 -7.86 8.41
N PHE A 176 5.86 -7.79 8.13
CA PHE A 176 5.22 -6.57 7.65
C PHE A 176 4.96 -5.59 8.77
N GLY A 177 4.69 -6.02 10.01
CA GLY A 177 4.67 -5.17 11.19
C GLY A 177 6.01 -4.46 11.42
N ASP A 178 7.12 -5.14 11.14
CA ASP A 178 8.48 -4.59 11.22
C ASP A 178 8.85 -3.70 10.03
N ALA A 179 8.44 -4.09 8.82
CA ALA A 179 8.57 -3.23 7.65
C ALA A 179 7.70 -1.98 7.82
N TYR A 180 6.54 -2.11 8.43
CA TYR A 180 5.61 -1.05 8.79
C TYR A 180 6.14 -0.20 9.94
N GLU A 181 6.77 -0.75 10.98
CA GLU A 181 7.47 0.04 11.99
C GLU A 181 8.66 0.78 11.41
N PHE A 182 9.35 0.20 10.42
CA PHE A 182 10.42 0.88 9.69
C PHE A 182 9.86 2.00 8.80
N LEU A 183 8.72 1.77 8.14
CA LEU A 183 8.01 2.77 7.33
C LEU A 183 7.50 3.90 8.22
N ILE A 184 6.74 3.59 9.27
CA ILE A 184 6.26 4.54 10.27
C ILE A 184 7.41 5.27 10.95
N SER A 185 8.51 4.61 11.31
CA SER A 185 9.65 5.31 11.93
C SER A 185 10.32 6.28 10.96
N ASN A 186 10.44 5.93 9.68
CA ASN A 186 10.92 6.85 8.64
C ASN A 186 9.93 7.99 8.36
N TYR A 187 8.63 7.70 8.29
CA TYR A 187 7.59 8.70 8.01
C TYR A 187 7.30 9.59 9.22
N ALA A 188 7.29 9.07 10.45
CA ALA A 188 7.13 9.84 11.69
C ALA A 188 8.35 10.70 12.03
N ALA A 189 9.56 10.30 11.58
CA ALA A 189 10.73 11.16 11.60
C ALA A 189 10.58 12.37 10.64
N ASN A 190 9.82 12.21 9.55
CA ASN A 190 9.51 13.28 8.59
C ASN A 190 8.23 14.07 8.93
N ALA A 191 7.24 13.46 9.61
CA ALA A 191 5.89 14.02 9.83
C ALA A 191 5.59 14.46 11.28
N GLY A 192 6.51 14.27 12.23
CA GLY A 192 6.35 14.77 13.60
C GLY A 192 5.60 13.83 14.55
N LYS A 193 6.29 12.77 14.98
CA LYS A 193 6.23 12.05 16.29
C LYS A 193 4.92 11.57 16.94
N SER A 194 3.70 11.97 16.54
CA SER A 194 2.54 11.80 17.44
C SER A 194 1.45 10.79 17.01
N GLY A 195 1.29 10.48 15.71
CA GLY A 195 0.22 9.58 15.22
C GLY A 195 0.56 8.08 15.19
N ALA A 196 1.84 7.72 15.11
CA ALA A 196 2.32 6.34 14.93
C ALA A 196 1.79 5.30 15.95
N SER A 197 1.39 5.73 17.15
CA SER A 197 1.06 4.84 18.27
C SER A 197 -0.37 4.27 18.22
N SER A 198 -1.32 4.93 17.56
CA SER A 198 -2.73 4.51 17.56
C SER A 198 -3.05 3.45 16.49
N LEU A 199 -2.39 3.50 15.33
CA LEU A 199 -2.44 2.44 14.29
C LEU A 199 -2.05 1.07 14.84
N ARG A 200 -1.13 1.08 15.81
CA ARG A 200 -0.56 -0.09 16.47
C ARG A 200 -1.62 -0.95 17.18
N HIS A 201 -2.74 -0.36 17.61
CA HIS A 201 -3.77 -1.04 18.40
C HIS A 201 -4.97 -1.53 17.57
N ASN A 202 -5.31 -0.85 16.47
CA ASN A 202 -6.51 -1.19 15.69
C ASN A 202 -6.22 -2.13 14.50
N VAL A 203 -4.98 -2.17 14.00
CA VAL A 203 -4.61 -3.08 12.90
C VAL A 203 -4.23 -4.47 13.41
N PHE A 204 -3.89 -4.61 14.70
CA PHE A 204 -3.44 -5.85 15.32
C PHE A 204 -4.16 -6.07 16.67
N PRO A 205 -5.08 -7.04 16.81
CA PRO A 205 -5.40 -7.56 18.13
C PRO A 205 -4.17 -8.28 18.69
N SER A 206 -4.01 -8.19 20.01
CA SER A 206 -2.92 -8.79 20.77
C SER A 206 -2.84 -10.31 20.64
#